data_AF-B5K5K9-F1
#
_entry.id   AF-B5K5K9-F1
#
_cell.length_a   1.000
_cell.length_b   1.000
_cell.length_c   1.000
_cell.angle_alpha   90.00
_cell.angle_beta   90.00
_cell.angle_gamma   90.00
#
_symmetry.space_group_name_H-M   'P 1'
#
loop_
_entity.id
_entity.type
_entity.pdbx_description
1 polymer ?
#
loop_
_entity_poly.entity_id
_entity_poly.type
_entity_poly.pdbx_seq_one_letter_code
_entity_poly.pdbx_strand_id
1 'polypeptide(L)'
;MSGVDAHALCGAHHLRELKAIEEIEKEPWACAMSVLLNSANQLKCAAQGRGETELPTSVHHGILTKYMAILTEGLAFHERQDPLARRTGARGRKARRPGHNLLVRLRDYRDDVLRFLTDFTVPFTNNQAERDLRMMKLRMKISGTFRTLEGAQVFADIRSVISTVRKHGGNILETLTLSPQQIIARL
;
A
#
# COMPACT_ATOMS: atom_id res chain seq x y z
N MET A 1 8.85 18.11 -17.73
CA MET A 1 8.03 18.77 -16.69
C MET A 1 7.72 17.74 -15.62
N SER A 2 8.17 18.01 -14.39
CA SER A 2 7.77 17.43 -13.11
C SER A 2 7.50 15.92 -13.06
N GLY A 3 8.54 15.15 -12.74
CA GLY A 3 8.37 13.82 -12.15
C GLY A 3 7.66 13.96 -10.80
N VAL A 4 6.37 13.64 -10.77
CA VAL A 4 5.73 13.20 -9.54
C VAL A 4 6.30 11.79 -9.33
N ASP A 5 7.00 11.58 -8.21
CA ASP A 5 7.45 10.25 -7.81
C ASP A 5 6.27 9.30 -7.95
N ALA A 6 6.40 8.25 -8.77
CA ALA A 6 5.31 7.32 -9.01
C ALA A 6 4.92 6.68 -7.67
N HIS A 7 3.66 6.87 -7.26
CA HIS A 7 3.17 6.37 -5.99
C HIS A 7 2.53 4.99 -6.15
N ALA A 8 2.64 4.19 -5.10
CA ALA A 8 1.93 2.92 -4.98
C ALA A 8 1.13 2.93 -3.67
N LEU A 9 -0.13 2.54 -3.74
CA LEU A 9 -0.96 2.38 -2.56
C LEU A 9 -0.92 0.94 -2.07
N CYS A 10 -0.76 0.77 -0.76
CA CYS A 10 -0.60 -0.53 -0.14
C CYS A 10 -1.91 -1.32 -0.19
N GLY A 11 -1.91 -2.46 -0.88
CA GLY A 11 -3.05 -3.37 -1.00
C GLY A 11 -3.55 -3.86 0.35
N ALA A 12 -2.68 -4.07 1.34
CA ALA A 12 -3.08 -4.46 2.69
C ALA A 12 -3.92 -3.38 3.42
N HIS A 13 -3.70 -2.10 3.14
CA HIS A 13 -4.56 -1.02 3.65
C HIS A 13 -5.94 -1.08 3.01
N HIS A 14 -5.99 -1.21 1.68
CA HIS A 14 -7.25 -1.35 0.96
C HIS A 14 -8.06 -2.56 1.44
N LEU A 15 -7.43 -3.71 1.63
CA LEU A 15 -8.12 -4.90 2.14
C LEU A 15 -8.70 -4.71 3.55
N ARG A 16 -8.02 -3.96 4.44
CA ARG A 16 -8.57 -3.63 5.76
C ARG A 16 -9.79 -2.73 5.67
N GLU A 17 -9.73 -1.71 4.81
CA GLU A 17 -10.86 -0.80 4.62
C GLU A 17 -12.04 -1.50 3.94
N LEU A 18 -11.78 -2.31 2.91
CA LEU A 18 -12.81 -3.12 2.24
C LEU A 18 -13.47 -4.09 3.21
N LYS A 19 -12.69 -4.74 4.09
CA LYS A 19 -13.23 -5.59 5.16
C LYS A 19 -14.15 -4.82 6.10
N ALA A 20 -13.80 -3.58 6.47
CA ALA A 20 -14.67 -2.74 7.29
C ALA A 20 -15.99 -2.39 6.55
N ILE A 21 -15.92 -2.08 5.26
CA ILE A 21 -17.13 -1.82 4.45
C ILE A 21 -18.01 -3.09 4.35
N GLU A 22 -17.40 -4.26 4.18
CA GLU A 22 -18.11 -5.54 4.13
C GLU A 22 -18.75 -5.90 5.49
N GLU A 23 -17.99 -5.82 6.58
CA GLU A 23 -18.43 -6.30 7.89
C GLU A 23 -19.36 -5.30 8.60
N ILE A 24 -19.12 -4.00 8.45
CA ILE A 24 -19.85 -2.93 9.18
C ILE A 24 -20.94 -2.35 8.30
N GLU A 25 -20.57 -1.83 7.12
CA GLU A 25 -21.52 -1.13 6.23
C GLU A 25 -22.36 -2.11 5.38
N LYS A 26 -21.99 -3.40 5.35
CA LYS A 26 -22.67 -4.48 4.63
C LYS A 26 -22.81 -4.21 3.12
N GLU A 27 -21.85 -3.52 2.52
CA GLU A 27 -21.90 -3.19 1.09
C GLU A 27 -21.26 -4.31 0.24
N PRO A 28 -22.01 -4.97 -0.66
CA PRO A 28 -21.57 -6.21 -1.33
C PRO A 28 -20.40 -6.02 -2.29
N TRP A 29 -20.25 -4.83 -2.89
CA TRP A 29 -19.15 -4.53 -3.82
C TRP A 29 -17.77 -4.64 -3.15
N ALA A 30 -17.69 -4.46 -1.82
CA ALA A 30 -16.42 -4.49 -1.09
C ALA A 30 -15.81 -5.89 -1.04
N CYS A 31 -16.66 -6.92 -0.91
CA CYS A 31 -16.25 -8.32 -0.98
C CYS A 31 -15.69 -8.64 -2.39
N ALA A 32 -16.43 -8.25 -3.43
CA ALA A 32 -16.01 -8.46 -4.82
C ALA A 32 -14.66 -7.79 -5.14
N MET A 33 -14.46 -6.54 -4.69
CA MET A 33 -13.19 -5.83 -4.86
C MET A 33 -12.05 -6.52 -4.09
N SER A 34 -12.31 -6.99 -2.86
CA SER A 34 -11.31 -7.71 -2.06
C SER A 34 -10.85 -9.00 -2.72
N VAL A 35 -11.80 -9.78 -3.25
CA VAL A 35 -11.50 -11.02 -4.00
C VAL A 35 -10.67 -10.69 -5.23
N LEU A 36 -11.06 -9.68 -6.02
CA LEU A 36 -10.32 -9.27 -7.22
C LEU A 36 -8.86 -8.89 -6.92
N LEU A 37 -8.63 -8.04 -5.91
CA LEU A 37 -7.28 -7.59 -5.55
C LEU A 37 -6.40 -8.75 -5.06
N ASN A 38 -6.95 -9.66 -4.25
CA ASN A 38 -6.22 -10.85 -3.79
C ASN A 38 -5.88 -11.79 -4.94
N SER A 39 -6.84 -12.07 -5.83
CA SER A 39 -6.60 -12.92 -7.01
C SER A 39 -5.57 -12.30 -7.96
N ALA A 40 -5.63 -10.98 -8.17
CA ALA A 40 -4.65 -10.26 -8.97
C ALA A 40 -3.23 -10.38 -8.36
N ASN A 41 -3.10 -10.25 -7.04
CA ASN A 41 -1.83 -10.46 -6.35
C ASN A 41 -1.34 -11.92 -6.46
N GLN A 42 -2.22 -12.90 -6.35
CA GLN A 42 -1.87 -14.31 -6.55
C GLN A 42 -1.34 -14.58 -7.97
N LEU A 43 -1.99 -14.01 -8.99
CA LEU A 43 -1.53 -14.11 -10.39
C LEU A 43 -0.13 -13.50 -10.56
N LYS A 44 0.10 -12.31 -9.99
CA LYS A 44 1.41 -11.67 -9.97
C LYS A 44 2.46 -12.56 -9.30
N CYS A 45 2.19 -13.05 -8.09
CA CYS A 45 3.12 -13.92 -7.36
C CYS A 45 3.44 -15.21 -8.12
N ALA A 46 2.45 -15.81 -8.78
CA ALA A 46 2.66 -17.00 -9.61
C ALA A 46 3.55 -16.70 -10.83
N ALA A 47 3.36 -15.55 -11.48
CA ALA A 47 4.21 -15.09 -12.58
C ALA A 47 5.66 -14.85 -12.11
N GLN A 48 5.84 -14.17 -10.99
CA GLN A 48 7.16 -13.98 -10.37
C GLN A 48 7.85 -15.31 -10.03
N GLY A 49 7.09 -16.30 -9.55
CA GLY A 49 7.60 -17.64 -9.28
C GLY A 49 8.10 -18.39 -10.52
N ARG A 50 7.64 -17.99 -11.72
CA ARG A 50 8.13 -18.48 -13.02
C ARG A 50 9.26 -17.62 -13.61
N GLY A 51 9.70 -16.56 -12.91
CA GLY A 51 10.70 -15.61 -13.40
C GLY A 51 10.15 -14.55 -14.35
N GLU A 52 8.82 -14.42 -14.46
CA GLU A 52 8.19 -13.40 -15.28
C GLU A 52 8.20 -12.05 -14.55
N THR A 53 8.39 -10.97 -15.32
CA THR A 53 8.42 -9.58 -14.82
C THR A 53 7.14 -8.80 -15.10
N GLU A 54 6.19 -9.41 -15.81
CA GLU A 54 4.91 -8.80 -16.18
C GLU A 54 3.82 -9.86 -16.34
N LEU A 55 2.56 -9.45 -16.27
CA LEU A 55 1.43 -10.30 -16.63
C LEU A 55 1.11 -10.16 -18.12
N PRO A 56 0.59 -11.21 -18.79
CA PRO A 56 0.08 -11.10 -20.15
C PRO A 56 -0.93 -9.96 -20.28
N THR A 57 -0.87 -9.19 -21.37
CA THR A 57 -1.72 -8.01 -21.59
C THR A 57 -3.21 -8.32 -21.47
N SER A 58 -3.63 -9.50 -21.93
CA SER A 58 -5.02 -9.97 -21.81
C SER A 58 -5.46 -10.17 -20.36
N VAL A 59 -4.58 -10.73 -19.51
CA VAL A 59 -4.84 -10.91 -18.07
C VAL A 59 -4.92 -9.57 -17.38
N HIS A 60 -3.97 -8.67 -17.63
CA HIS A 60 -3.99 -7.31 -17.09
C HIS A 60 -5.28 -6.56 -17.48
N HIS A 61 -5.66 -6.61 -18.75
CA HIS A 61 -6.89 -6.00 -19.24
C HIS A 61 -8.16 -6.61 -18.60
N GLY A 62 -8.18 -7.92 -18.41
CA GLY A 62 -9.27 -8.61 -17.71
C GLY A 62 -9.43 -8.17 -16.25
N ILE A 63 -8.32 -7.98 -15.53
CA ILE A 63 -8.33 -7.46 -14.15
C ILE A 63 -8.86 -6.03 -14.14
N LEU A 64 -8.34 -5.17 -15.02
CA LEU A 64 -8.76 -3.77 -15.11
C LEU A 64 -10.26 -3.64 -15.44
N THR A 65 -10.76 -4.47 -16.36
CA THR A 65 -12.17 -4.48 -16.74
C THR A 65 -13.07 -4.85 -15.56
N LYS A 66 -12.71 -5.92 -14.82
CA LYS A 66 -13.44 -6.33 -13.61
C LYS A 66 -13.37 -5.26 -12.51
N TYR A 67 -12.20 -4.64 -12.34
CA TYR A 67 -12.00 -3.56 -11.38
C TYR A 67 -12.94 -2.38 -11.66
N MET A 68 -12.98 -1.92 -12.91
CA MET A 68 -13.85 -0.83 -13.33
C MET A 68 -15.33 -1.19 -13.24
N ALA A 69 -15.70 -2.44 -13.53
CA ALA A 69 -17.07 -2.92 -13.37
C ALA A 69 -17.54 -2.84 -11.92
N ILE A 70 -16.73 -3.33 -10.97
CA ILE A 70 -17.04 -3.26 -9.53
C ILE A 70 -17.13 -1.80 -9.06
N LEU A 71 -16.23 -0.92 -9.51
CA LEU A 71 -16.31 0.51 -9.19
C LEU A 71 -17.60 1.15 -9.70
N THR A 72 -17.98 0.83 -10.94
CA THR A 72 -19.20 1.34 -11.57
C THR A 72 -20.44 0.88 -10.79
N GLU A 73 -20.49 -0.41 -10.44
CA GLU A 73 -21.59 -0.98 -9.66
C GLU A 73 -21.67 -0.35 -8.26
N GLY A 74 -20.55 -0.22 -7.56
CA GLY A 74 -20.50 0.37 -6.22
C GLY A 74 -20.86 1.86 -6.21
N LEU A 75 -20.44 2.63 -7.22
CA LEU A 75 -20.83 4.03 -7.36
C LEU A 75 -22.33 4.16 -7.64
N ALA A 76 -22.86 3.37 -8.57
CA ALA A 76 -24.29 3.34 -8.86
C ALA A 76 -25.12 2.89 -7.64
N PHE A 77 -24.60 1.96 -6.82
CA PHE A 77 -25.21 1.57 -5.55
C PHE A 77 -25.39 2.75 -4.60
N HIS A 78 -24.44 3.68 -4.53
CA HIS A 78 -24.59 4.90 -3.72
C HIS A 78 -25.43 6.00 -4.37
N GLU A 79 -25.45 6.09 -5.70
CA GLU A 79 -26.31 7.04 -6.41
C GLU A 79 -27.80 6.74 -6.21
N ARG A 80 -28.15 5.45 -6.05
CA ARG A 80 -29.52 5.01 -5.75
C ARG A 80 -29.95 5.26 -4.30
N GLN A 81 -29.05 5.67 -3.42
CA GLN A 81 -29.35 5.89 -2.01
C GLN A 81 -29.70 7.34 -1.74
N ASP A 82 -30.57 7.55 -0.75
CA ASP A 82 -30.87 8.90 -0.29
C ASP A 82 -29.62 9.62 0.21
N PRO A 83 -29.52 10.93 -0.05
CA PRO A 83 -28.46 11.76 0.52
C PRO A 83 -28.44 11.67 2.04
N LEU A 84 -27.24 11.67 2.62
CA LEU A 84 -27.10 11.74 4.08
C LEU A 84 -27.75 13.02 4.62
N ALA A 85 -28.49 12.88 5.73
CA ALA A 85 -29.14 14.00 6.38
C ALA A 85 -28.13 15.09 6.73
N ARG A 86 -28.46 16.35 6.42
CA ARG A 86 -27.62 17.51 6.69
C ARG A 86 -28.28 18.38 7.75
N ARG A 87 -27.53 18.74 8.79
CA ARG A 87 -27.97 19.70 9.80
C ARG A 87 -28.22 21.06 9.15
N THR A 88 -29.28 21.75 9.55
CA THR A 88 -29.57 23.13 9.15
C THR A 88 -28.37 24.02 9.53
N GLY A 89 -27.91 24.84 8.58
CA GLY A 89 -26.72 25.69 8.76
C GLY A 89 -25.35 25.01 8.60
N ALA A 90 -25.29 23.70 8.31
CA ALA A 90 -24.01 23.03 8.09
C ALA A 90 -23.28 23.60 6.86
N ARG A 91 -22.02 24.04 7.03
CA ARG A 91 -21.14 24.54 5.95
C ARG A 91 -20.23 23.43 5.41
N GLY A 92 -19.69 23.60 4.20
CA GLY A 92 -18.75 22.65 3.59
C GLY A 92 -19.37 21.61 2.65
N ARG A 93 -18.52 20.69 2.16
CA ARG A 93 -18.88 19.63 1.20
C ARG A 93 -19.87 18.65 1.82
N LYS A 94 -20.83 18.16 1.02
CA LYS A 94 -21.75 17.11 1.45
C LYS A 94 -20.97 15.87 1.89
N ALA A 95 -21.26 15.37 3.09
CA ALA A 95 -20.69 14.14 3.59
C ALA A 95 -21.10 12.97 2.69
N ARG A 96 -20.18 12.02 2.53
CA ARG A 96 -20.39 10.76 1.80
C ARG A 96 -20.23 9.62 2.78
N ARG A 97 -20.94 8.52 2.51
CA ARG A 97 -20.80 7.26 3.26
C ARG A 97 -19.35 6.73 3.13
N PRO A 98 -18.84 5.99 4.13
CA PRO A 98 -17.48 5.43 4.08
C PRO A 98 -17.21 4.64 2.79
N GLY A 99 -18.12 3.79 2.36
CA GLY A 99 -17.99 3.01 1.12
C GLY A 99 -17.83 3.88 -0.13
N HIS A 100 -18.63 4.94 -0.24
CA HIS A 100 -18.56 5.88 -1.36
C HIS A 100 -17.20 6.59 -1.39
N ASN A 101 -16.67 7.02 -0.23
CA ASN A 101 -15.34 7.62 -0.18
C ASN A 101 -14.25 6.64 -0.63
N LEU A 102 -14.35 5.38 -0.24
CA LEU A 102 -13.42 4.35 -0.66
C LEU A 102 -13.49 4.09 -2.18
N LEU A 103 -14.68 3.96 -2.75
CA LEU A 103 -14.88 3.81 -4.20
C LEU A 103 -14.29 4.97 -5.00
N VAL A 104 -14.55 6.21 -4.57
CA VAL A 104 -13.99 7.40 -5.22
C VAL A 104 -12.47 7.38 -5.16
N ARG A 105 -11.88 7.02 -4.03
CA ARG A 105 -10.43 6.93 -3.89
C ARG A 105 -9.84 5.81 -4.76
N LEU A 106 -10.47 4.64 -4.78
CA LEU A 106 -10.06 3.51 -5.64
C LEU A 106 -10.13 3.90 -7.13
N ARG A 107 -11.16 4.64 -7.54
CA ARG A 107 -11.28 5.17 -8.90
C ARG A 107 -10.21 6.21 -9.23
N ASP A 108 -10.06 7.22 -8.38
CA ASP A 108 -9.22 8.39 -8.66
C ASP A 108 -7.73 8.03 -8.61
N TYR A 109 -7.35 7.07 -7.76
CA TYR A 109 -5.98 6.57 -7.60
C TYR A 109 -5.78 5.16 -8.16
N ARG A 110 -6.60 4.75 -9.15
CA ARG A 110 -6.57 3.40 -9.72
C ARG A 110 -5.16 2.94 -10.10
N ASP A 111 -4.40 3.80 -10.76
CA ASP A 111 -3.07 3.44 -11.26
C ASP A 111 -2.08 3.22 -10.12
N ASP A 112 -2.27 3.89 -8.98
CA ASP A 112 -1.46 3.70 -7.78
C ASP A 112 -1.90 2.44 -7.00
N VAL A 113 -3.21 2.14 -6.98
CA VAL A 113 -3.77 0.91 -6.39
C VAL A 113 -3.30 -0.33 -7.15
N LEU A 114 -3.30 -0.27 -8.49
CA LEU A 114 -2.94 -1.38 -9.37
C LEU A 114 -1.47 -1.36 -9.79
N ARG A 115 -0.65 -0.44 -9.22
CA ARG A 115 0.78 -0.30 -9.56
C ARG A 115 1.53 -1.62 -9.46
N PHE A 116 1.23 -2.44 -8.44
CA PHE A 116 1.86 -3.75 -8.23
C PHE A 116 1.69 -4.74 -9.40
N LEU A 117 0.72 -4.50 -10.31
CA LEU A 117 0.50 -5.29 -11.52
C LEU A 117 1.24 -4.74 -12.75
N THR A 118 1.53 -3.44 -12.77
CA THR A 118 2.24 -2.76 -13.88
C THR A 118 3.74 -2.66 -13.64
N ASP A 119 4.15 -2.70 -12.37
CA ASP A 119 5.53 -2.73 -11.92
C ASP A 119 5.69 -3.85 -10.88
N PHE A 120 6.35 -4.94 -11.27
CA PHE A 120 6.54 -6.09 -10.40
C PHE A 120 7.50 -5.82 -9.24
N THR A 121 8.33 -4.79 -9.32
CA THR A 121 9.22 -4.36 -8.21
C THR A 121 8.42 -3.80 -7.04
N VAL A 122 7.20 -3.31 -7.30
CA VAL A 122 6.29 -2.79 -6.28
C VAL A 122 5.55 -3.95 -5.59
N PRO A 123 5.79 -4.20 -4.29
CA PRO A 123 5.08 -5.24 -3.57
C PRO A 123 3.61 -4.86 -3.32
N PHE A 124 2.72 -5.85 -3.27
CA PHE A 124 1.31 -5.61 -2.94
C PHE A 124 1.11 -5.09 -1.50
N THR A 125 2.03 -5.41 -0.59
CA THR A 125 1.99 -4.94 0.80
C THR A 125 3.22 -4.11 1.12
N ASN A 126 3.03 -3.03 1.89
CA ASN A 126 4.12 -2.20 2.38
C ASN A 126 4.72 -2.68 3.71
N ASN A 127 4.53 -3.97 4.04
CA ASN A 127 4.92 -4.54 5.33
C ASN A 127 6.40 -4.31 5.64
N GLN A 128 7.27 -4.30 4.62
CA GLN A 128 8.69 -4.09 4.82
C GLN A 128 9.02 -2.64 5.23
N ALA A 129 8.52 -1.64 4.50
CA ALA A 129 8.79 -0.25 4.87
C ALA A 129 8.14 0.08 6.22
N GLU A 130 6.94 -0.43 6.50
CA GLU A 130 6.29 -0.28 7.81
C GLU A 130 7.14 -0.89 8.94
N ARG A 131 7.70 -2.09 8.75
CA ARG A 131 8.62 -2.72 9.71
C ARG A 131 9.90 -1.93 9.90
N ASP A 132 10.46 -1.40 8.83
CA ASP A 132 11.71 -0.63 8.88
C ASP A 132 11.51 0.70 9.64
N LEU A 133 10.39 1.40 9.39
CA LEU A 133 10.01 2.63 10.09
C LEU A 133 9.56 2.40 11.55
N ARG A 134 9.00 1.22 11.86
CA ARG A 134 8.46 0.90 13.20
C ARG A 134 9.48 1.12 14.31
N MET A 135 10.75 0.81 14.08
CA MET A 135 11.79 0.94 15.11
C MET A 135 12.03 2.39 15.51
N MET A 136 11.88 3.34 14.57
CA MET A 136 11.97 4.77 14.87
C MET A 136 10.84 5.20 15.81
N LYS A 137 9.60 4.78 15.52
CA LYS A 137 8.44 5.06 16.38
C LYS A 137 8.53 4.38 17.75
N LEU A 138 9.05 3.16 17.82
CA LEU A 138 9.30 2.49 19.10
C LEU A 138 10.34 3.24 19.94
N ARG A 139 11.45 3.69 19.34
CA ARG A 139 12.45 4.50 20.05
C ARG A 139 11.83 5.77 20.65
N MET A 140 10.99 6.46 19.88
CA MET A 140 10.23 7.63 20.34
C MET A 140 9.24 7.31 21.48
N LYS A 141 8.51 6.19 21.37
CA LYS A 141 7.43 5.85 22.30
C LYS A 141 7.93 5.30 23.64
N ILE A 142 8.90 4.39 23.60
CA ILE A 142 9.24 3.55 24.77
C ILE A 142 10.71 3.60 25.18
N SER A 143 11.60 4.15 24.36
CA SER A 143 13.04 4.13 24.65
C SER A 143 13.65 5.52 24.75
N GLY A 144 12.96 6.43 25.45
CA GLY A 144 13.51 7.74 25.82
C GLY A 144 13.65 8.75 24.68
N THR A 145 13.04 8.48 23.52
CA THR A 145 13.00 9.35 22.34
C THR A 145 14.37 9.78 21.79
N PHE A 146 14.37 10.63 20.76
CA PHE A 146 15.56 11.27 20.23
C PHE A 146 15.68 12.67 20.83
N ARG A 147 16.82 12.97 21.46
CA ARG A 147 17.09 14.28 22.09
C ARG A 147 17.71 15.27 21.10
N THR A 148 18.32 14.77 20.03
CA THR A 148 18.97 15.56 18.98
C THR A 148 18.65 14.95 17.62
N LEU A 149 18.68 15.78 16.57
CA LEU A 149 18.54 15.31 15.18
C LEU A 149 19.68 14.36 14.79
N GLU A 150 20.91 14.68 15.20
CA GLU A 150 22.09 13.85 14.96
C GLU A 150 21.92 12.42 15.52
N GLY A 151 21.43 12.27 16.74
CA GLY A 151 21.15 10.95 17.30
C GLY A 151 20.04 10.19 16.57
N ALA A 152 19.07 10.90 15.99
CA ALA A 152 18.06 10.30 15.13
C ALA A 152 18.66 9.86 13.79
N GLN A 153 19.58 10.64 13.21
CA GLN A 153 20.28 10.31 11.98
C GLN A 153 21.16 9.08 12.14
N VAL A 154 22.00 9.02 13.19
CA VAL A 154 22.83 7.83 13.48
C VAL A 154 21.96 6.57 13.63
N PHE A 155 20.83 6.70 14.31
CA PHE A 155 19.88 5.58 14.43
C PHE A 155 19.32 5.17 13.07
N ALA A 156 18.94 6.12 12.22
CA ALA A 156 18.44 5.85 10.87
C ALA A 156 19.51 5.20 9.99
N ASP A 157 20.76 5.63 10.06
CA ASP A 157 21.88 5.10 9.27
C ASP A 157 22.14 3.63 9.62
N ILE A 158 22.26 3.31 10.92
CA ILE A 158 22.45 1.92 11.40
C ILE A 158 21.28 1.05 10.94
N ARG A 159 20.04 1.54 11.08
CA ARG A 159 18.85 0.79 10.67
C ARG A 159 18.78 0.58 9.16
N SER A 160 19.28 1.55 8.37
CA SER A 160 19.36 1.45 6.92
C SER A 160 20.32 0.33 6.52
N VAL A 161 21.53 0.29 7.09
CA VAL A 161 22.49 -0.80 6.85
C VAL A 161 21.88 -2.15 7.22
N ILE A 162 21.28 -2.28 8.41
CA ILE A 162 20.65 -3.54 8.85
C ILE A 162 19.52 -3.98 7.90
N SER A 163 18.67 -3.04 7.45
CA SER A 163 17.58 -3.35 6.52
C SER A 163 18.13 -3.82 5.18
N THR A 164 19.15 -3.14 4.63
CA THR A 164 19.78 -3.51 3.37
C THR A 164 20.43 -4.89 3.44
N VAL A 165 21.24 -5.17 4.46
CA VAL A 165 21.87 -6.50 4.64
C VAL A 165 20.83 -7.62 4.69
N ARG A 166 19.71 -7.41 5.40
CA ARG A 166 18.61 -8.38 5.43
C ARG A 166 17.99 -8.61 4.05
N LYS A 167 17.82 -7.56 3.24
CA LYS A 167 17.26 -7.67 1.88
C LYS A 167 18.15 -8.49 0.95
N HIS A 168 19.46 -8.40 1.11
CA HIS A 168 20.44 -9.18 0.35
C HIS A 168 20.76 -10.55 0.97
N GLY A 169 20.04 -10.96 2.02
CA GLY A 169 20.25 -12.26 2.68
C GLY A 169 21.58 -12.39 3.43
N GLY A 170 22.23 -11.28 3.74
CA GLY A 170 23.55 -11.25 4.39
C GLY A 170 23.50 -11.43 5.91
N ASN A 171 24.66 -11.73 6.49
CA ASN A 171 24.83 -11.80 7.95
C ASN A 171 24.99 -10.40 8.54
N ILE A 172 24.04 -10.00 9.38
CA ILE A 172 24.01 -8.67 10.00
C ILE A 172 25.17 -8.47 10.97
N LEU A 173 25.47 -9.46 11.80
CA LEU A 173 26.53 -9.34 12.81
C LEU A 173 27.89 -9.22 12.13
N GLU A 174 28.14 -10.03 11.10
CA GLU A 174 29.34 -9.92 10.28
C GLU A 174 29.42 -8.54 9.61
N THR A 175 28.32 -8.04 9.04
CA THR A 175 28.38 -6.73 8.36
C THR A 175 28.69 -5.59 9.33
N LEU A 176 28.20 -5.66 10.57
CA LEU A 176 28.45 -4.63 11.59
C LEU A 176 29.89 -4.67 12.14
N THR A 177 30.69 -5.71 11.87
CA THR A 177 32.11 -5.74 12.22
C THR A 177 33.03 -5.22 11.11
N LEU A 178 32.49 -4.96 9.92
CA LEU A 178 33.24 -4.44 8.78
C LEU A 178 33.46 -2.92 8.86
N SER A 179 34.48 -2.43 8.16
CA SER A 179 34.64 -0.99 7.95
C SER A 179 33.55 -0.44 7.02
N PRO A 180 33.21 0.86 7.09
CA PRO A 180 32.24 1.47 6.17
C PRO A 180 32.55 1.24 4.69
N GLN A 181 33.84 1.28 4.30
CA GLN A 181 34.27 1.01 2.92
C GLN A 181 33.97 -0.44 2.50
N GLN A 182 34.15 -1.40 3.40
CA GLN A 182 33.85 -2.81 3.14
C GLN A 182 32.34 -3.08 3.07
N ILE A 183 31.54 -2.37 3.87
CA ILE A 183 30.07 -2.45 3.80
C ILE A 183 29.59 -1.92 2.45
N ILE A 184 30.06 -0.74 2.02
CA ILE A 184 29.69 -0.13 0.74
C ILE A 184 30.10 -1.01 -0.44
N ALA A 185 31.23 -1.71 -0.37
CA ALA A 185 31.67 -2.62 -1.43
C ALA A 185 30.82 -3.91 -1.54
N ARG A 186 30.03 -4.24 -0.51
CA ARG A 186 29.22 -5.47 -0.44
C ARG A 186 27.72 -5.25 -0.69
N LEU A 187 27.25 -4.00 -0.63
CA LEU A 187 25.85 -3.60 -0.79
C LEU A 187 25.63 -2.93 -2.14
#